data_AF-A0A7S8EH64-F1
#
_entry.id   AF-A0A7S8EH64-F1
#
_cell.length_a   1.000
_cell.length_b   1.000
_cell.length_c   1.000
_cell.angle_alpha   90.00
_cell.angle_beta   90.00
_cell.angle_gamma   90.00
#
_symmetry.space_group_name_H-M   'P 1'
#
loop_
_entity.id
_entity.type
_entity.pdbx_description
1 polymer ?
#
loop_
_entity_poly.entity_id
_entity_poly.type
_entity_poly.pdbx_seq_one_letter_code
_entity_poly.pdbx_strand_id
1 'polypeptide(L)'
;MVPLSTLIWKSLAPSSPSAATIPSPLSQGCGKASTVSFVHSTDTADLPVALRGGVVAIGNFDGVHRGHQAVLERALGQARQKSVPAMVLCFEPHPRAVFQPDTPLFIITPPSMKARLVQALGFDALVQQPFTREFAGHSAEEFVTAILEQRLGISHAVTGFDFHFGKNRQGGPAFLMEAGARHGFGVTLVDAFRDEGAEIVSSSRIRTLLEEGDVAQAAGLLGYRYTVEAEIVKGRQLGRELGYPTANMALPANTALRHGIYAVKLRRADGSVHNGVASFGRRPTVEDDGAPLLETFVFDFSGDLYGEVCQVSLFGFLRGEEKFDGLEPLIAQMKRDEQEARALLAAVSPLTPLDREIAFA
;
A
#
# COMPACT_ATOMS: atom_id res chain seq x y z
N MET A 1 38.99 -34.81 -20.35
CA MET A 1 37.64 -35.26 -20.79
C MET A 1 36.85 -35.55 -19.52
N VAL A 2 35.70 -34.87 -19.36
CA VAL A 2 34.75 -34.84 -18.21
C VAL A 2 34.38 -36.26 -17.71
N PRO A 3 33.92 -36.59 -16.45
CA PRO A 3 33.30 -35.78 -15.33
C PRO A 3 33.67 -36.18 -13.86
N LEU A 4 32.90 -35.60 -12.91
CA LEU A 4 32.67 -35.86 -11.46
C LEU A 4 33.58 -35.08 -10.48
N SER A 5 33.14 -34.53 -9.34
CA SER A 5 31.85 -34.30 -8.70
C SER A 5 32.13 -33.63 -7.32
N THR A 6 31.24 -32.75 -6.86
CA THR A 6 30.91 -32.48 -5.44
C THR A 6 31.84 -31.64 -4.53
N LEU A 7 31.17 -30.77 -3.75
CA LEU A 7 31.39 -30.42 -2.33
C LEU A 7 32.22 -29.17 -1.93
N ILE A 8 31.48 -28.23 -1.31
CA ILE A 8 31.74 -27.49 -0.05
C ILE A 8 31.80 -25.96 -0.18
N TRP A 9 30.64 -25.36 0.10
CA TRP A 9 30.51 -24.08 0.79
C TRP A 9 31.26 -24.11 2.12
N LYS A 10 32.24 -23.21 2.30
CA LYS A 10 32.68 -22.73 3.62
C LYS A 10 33.43 -21.41 3.47
N SER A 11 33.17 -20.52 4.43
CA SER A 11 33.95 -19.33 4.78
C SER A 11 33.76 -18.08 3.92
N LEU A 12 33.00 -17.12 4.43
CA LEU A 12 33.52 -15.82 4.87
C LEU A 12 32.44 -15.11 5.70
N ALA A 13 32.60 -15.17 7.03
CA ALA A 13 31.93 -14.26 7.95
C ALA A 13 32.72 -12.95 8.01
N PRO A 14 32.09 -11.76 7.99
CA PRO A 14 32.75 -10.54 8.41
C PRO A 14 32.62 -10.36 9.92
N SER A 15 33.76 -10.07 10.53
CA SER A 15 33.96 -9.67 11.92
C SER A 15 33.24 -8.36 12.25
N SER A 16 32.63 -8.34 13.44
CA SER A 16 31.93 -7.20 14.03
C SER A 16 32.90 -6.11 14.49
N PRO A 17 32.68 -4.83 14.18
CA PRO A 17 33.15 -3.74 15.02
C PRO A 17 32.06 -3.35 16.03
N SER A 18 32.48 -3.22 17.28
CA SER A 18 31.72 -2.74 18.43
C SER A 18 30.95 -1.46 18.11
N ALA A 19 29.61 -1.53 18.18
CA ALA A 19 28.74 -0.36 18.13
C ALA A 19 28.59 0.23 19.53
N ALA A 20 29.15 1.42 19.73
CA ALA A 20 28.82 2.27 20.86
C ALA A 20 27.31 2.59 20.81
N THR A 21 26.59 2.15 21.82
CA THR A 21 25.15 2.36 21.98
C THR A 21 24.85 3.84 22.20
N ILE A 22 24.30 4.51 21.19
CA ILE A 22 23.61 5.78 21.37
C ILE A 22 22.20 5.44 21.87
N PRO A 23 21.76 5.92 23.06
CA PRO A 23 20.45 5.59 23.57
C PRO A 23 19.34 6.24 22.71
N SER A 24 18.44 5.40 22.23
CA SER A 24 17.19 5.76 21.56
C SER A 24 16.20 6.32 22.58
N PRO A 25 15.60 7.52 22.38
CA PRO A 25 14.53 8.00 23.23
C PRO A 25 13.19 7.47 22.71
N LEU A 26 12.98 6.17 22.82
CA LEU A 26 11.66 5.53 22.67
C LEU A 26 11.43 4.54 23.81
N SER A 27 11.55 5.01 25.04
CA SER A 27 11.01 4.33 26.20
C SER A 27 10.81 5.31 27.35
N GLN A 28 9.77 6.14 27.23
CA GLN A 28 9.08 6.69 28.39
C GLN A 28 7.68 7.14 27.96
N GLY A 29 6.68 6.39 28.41
CA GLY A 29 5.27 6.69 28.19
C GLY A 29 4.81 7.88 29.04
N CYS A 30 4.15 8.84 28.39
CA CYS A 30 3.15 9.80 28.88
C CYS A 30 2.82 10.70 27.66
N GLY A 31 1.62 10.97 27.19
CA GLY A 31 0.27 10.61 27.64
C GLY A 31 -0.76 10.94 26.53
N LYS A 32 -1.96 10.38 26.73
CA LYS A 32 -3.21 10.45 25.94
C LYS A 32 -3.23 9.63 24.63
N ALA A 33 -3.80 8.43 24.74
CA ALA A 33 -4.50 7.80 23.63
C ALA A 33 -5.62 8.75 23.18
N SER A 34 -5.64 9.09 21.89
CA SER A 34 -6.80 9.69 21.26
C SER A 34 -7.99 8.76 21.52
N THR A 35 -9.02 9.24 22.20
CA THR A 35 -10.24 8.47 22.53
C THR A 35 -11.16 8.30 21.31
N VAL A 36 -10.73 8.76 20.13
CA VAL A 36 -11.50 8.70 18.90
C VAL A 36 -11.02 7.48 18.12
N SER A 37 -11.94 6.56 17.83
CA SER A 37 -11.70 5.49 16.86
C SER A 37 -11.30 6.10 15.52
N PHE A 38 -10.36 5.49 14.81
CA PHE A 38 -9.96 5.93 13.47
C PHE A 38 -11.18 6.24 12.57
N VAL A 39 -11.15 7.39 11.90
CA VAL A 39 -12.23 7.85 11.02
C VAL A 39 -11.80 7.77 9.57
N HIS A 40 -12.56 7.05 8.74
CA HIS A 40 -12.45 7.10 7.29
C HIS A 40 -13.63 7.91 6.74
N SER A 41 -13.36 9.15 6.31
CA SER A 41 -14.36 10.05 5.72
C SER A 41 -14.22 10.12 4.21
N THR A 42 -15.33 10.04 3.48
CA THR A 42 -15.37 10.16 2.01
C THR A 42 -15.63 11.59 1.52
N ASP A 43 -15.88 12.53 2.43
CA ASP A 43 -15.95 13.97 2.15
C ASP A 43 -15.31 14.78 3.29
N THR A 44 -14.72 15.93 2.96
CA THR A 44 -14.23 16.89 3.94
C THR A 44 -15.37 17.58 4.71
N ALA A 45 -16.57 17.64 4.13
CA ALA A 45 -17.76 18.16 4.78
C ALA A 45 -18.25 17.29 5.95
N ASP A 46 -17.96 15.99 5.91
CA ASP A 46 -18.43 15.01 6.90
C ASP A 46 -17.45 14.81 8.07
N LEU A 47 -16.41 15.64 8.17
CA LEU A 47 -15.40 15.51 9.22
C LEU A 47 -16.03 15.76 10.61
N PRO A 48 -15.91 14.81 11.56
CA PRO A 48 -16.34 15.03 12.93
C PRO A 48 -15.70 16.27 13.57
N VAL A 49 -16.48 17.05 14.31
CA VAL A 49 -16.02 18.29 14.97
C VAL A 49 -14.80 18.06 15.86
N ALA A 50 -14.72 16.89 16.51
CA ALA A 50 -13.59 16.51 17.38
C ALA A 50 -12.24 16.38 16.64
N LEU A 51 -12.26 16.24 15.31
CA LEU A 51 -11.05 16.10 14.48
C LEU A 51 -10.63 17.43 13.83
N ARG A 52 -11.46 18.48 13.89
CA ARG A 52 -11.11 19.83 13.42
C ARG A 52 -10.00 20.44 14.28
N GLY A 53 -9.22 21.37 13.73
CA GLY A 53 -8.05 21.92 14.43
C GLY A 53 -6.77 21.09 14.28
N GLY A 54 -6.86 19.93 13.62
CA GLY A 54 -5.76 18.98 13.50
C GLY A 54 -4.63 19.43 12.56
N VAL A 55 -3.56 18.64 12.58
CA VAL A 55 -2.50 18.67 11.58
C VAL A 55 -2.91 17.77 10.41
N VAL A 56 -2.74 18.26 9.18
CA VAL A 56 -3.15 17.55 7.98
C VAL A 56 -1.95 17.31 7.06
N ALA A 57 -1.67 16.04 6.78
CA ALA A 57 -0.81 15.64 5.67
C ALA A 57 -1.63 15.66 4.38
N ILE A 58 -1.19 16.41 3.35
CA ILE A 58 -1.94 16.58 2.10
C ILE A 58 -1.20 15.93 0.92
N GLY A 59 -1.90 15.07 0.19
CA GLY A 59 -1.35 14.37 -0.98
C GLY A 59 -2.23 13.21 -1.46
N ASN A 60 -1.92 12.66 -2.64
CA ASN A 60 -2.66 11.49 -3.14
C ASN A 60 -2.31 10.20 -2.38
N PHE A 61 -1.07 10.12 -1.87
CA PHE A 61 -0.52 9.02 -1.08
C PHE A 61 -0.73 7.62 -1.69
N ASP A 62 -0.73 7.51 -3.02
CA ASP A 62 -0.93 6.21 -3.68
C ASP A 62 0.29 5.30 -3.45
N GLY A 63 0.06 4.16 -2.81
CA GLY A 63 1.08 3.23 -2.35
C GLY A 63 1.60 3.50 -0.95
N VAL A 64 1.30 4.65 -0.31
CA VAL A 64 1.79 5.01 1.04
C VAL A 64 3.28 4.61 1.25
N HIS A 65 4.10 4.82 0.22
CA HIS A 65 5.47 4.34 0.17
C HIS A 65 6.39 5.09 1.14
N ARG A 66 7.65 4.67 1.30
CA ARG A 66 8.60 5.30 2.25
C ARG A 66 8.71 6.83 2.09
N GLY A 67 8.65 7.33 0.85
CA GLY A 67 8.55 8.78 0.62
C GLY A 67 7.27 9.45 1.16
N HIS A 68 6.12 8.81 1.03
CA HIS A 68 4.90 9.27 1.69
C HIS A 68 4.99 9.14 3.21
N GLN A 69 5.55 8.04 3.72
CA GLN A 69 5.73 7.81 5.15
C GLN A 69 6.59 8.91 5.79
N ALA A 70 7.61 9.44 5.11
CA ALA A 70 8.38 10.59 5.61
C ALA A 70 7.51 11.85 5.81
N VAL A 71 6.58 12.13 4.88
CA VAL A 71 5.60 13.24 5.02
C VAL A 71 4.66 12.97 6.19
N LEU A 72 4.16 11.74 6.29
CA LEU A 72 3.20 11.31 7.30
C LEU A 72 3.80 11.32 8.71
N GLU A 73 5.04 10.83 8.88
CA GLU A 73 5.79 10.87 10.13
C GLU A 73 5.99 12.31 10.61
N ARG A 74 6.29 13.24 9.68
CA ARG A 74 6.43 14.66 10.02
C ARG A 74 5.12 15.27 10.50
N ALA A 75 3.99 14.89 9.89
CA ALA A 75 2.66 15.30 10.31
C ALA A 75 2.30 14.77 11.71
N LEU A 76 2.55 13.48 11.97
CA LEU A 76 2.38 12.89 13.31
C LEU A 76 3.22 13.61 14.36
N GLY A 77 4.48 13.94 14.03
CA GLY A 77 5.35 14.72 14.91
C GLY A 77 4.78 16.11 15.25
N GLN A 78 4.27 16.83 14.25
CA GLN A 78 3.61 18.13 14.45
C GLN A 78 2.34 18.02 15.31
N ALA A 79 1.51 17.01 15.04
CA ALA A 79 0.27 16.77 15.76
C ALA A 79 0.53 16.51 17.25
N ARG A 80 1.52 15.65 17.57
CA ARG A 80 1.94 15.35 18.94
C ARG A 80 2.46 16.60 19.66
N GLN A 81 3.31 17.41 19.00
CA GLN A 81 3.84 18.65 19.58
C GLN A 81 2.73 19.65 19.92
N LYS A 82 1.68 19.70 19.10
CA LYS A 82 0.54 20.61 19.29
C LYS A 82 -0.57 20.00 20.16
N SER A 83 -0.51 18.71 20.48
CA SER A 83 -1.58 17.96 21.16
C SER A 83 -2.93 18.07 20.46
N VAL A 84 -2.92 17.96 19.12
CA VAL A 84 -4.11 18.00 18.24
C VAL A 84 -4.20 16.73 17.40
N PRO A 85 -5.36 16.42 16.79
CA PRO A 85 -5.50 15.27 15.90
C PRO A 85 -4.55 15.31 14.70
N ALA A 86 -4.14 14.14 14.21
CA ALA A 86 -3.40 13.95 12.97
C ALA A 86 -4.30 13.34 11.89
N MET A 87 -4.40 13.99 10.73
CA MET A 87 -5.23 13.53 9.62
C MET A 87 -4.46 13.46 8.32
N VAL A 88 -4.92 12.59 7.42
CA VAL A 88 -4.48 12.53 6.02
C VAL A 88 -5.60 13.05 5.14
N LEU A 89 -5.31 14.06 4.31
CA LEU A 89 -6.20 14.51 3.24
C LEU A 89 -5.70 13.97 1.90
N CYS A 90 -6.54 13.18 1.23
CA CYS A 90 -6.29 12.74 -0.14
C CYS A 90 -7.49 13.01 -1.05
N PHE A 91 -7.36 12.70 -2.34
CA PHE A 91 -8.34 13.03 -3.37
C PHE A 91 -8.84 11.76 -4.05
N GLU A 92 -10.16 11.61 -4.15
CA GLU A 92 -10.81 10.42 -4.72
C GLU A 92 -11.94 10.83 -5.68
N PRO A 93 -12.02 10.30 -6.92
CA PRO A 93 -11.04 9.43 -7.57
C PRO A 93 -9.69 10.12 -7.76
N HIS A 94 -8.63 9.34 -7.97
CA HIS A 94 -7.29 9.89 -8.14
C HIS A 94 -7.26 10.98 -9.25
N PRO A 95 -6.70 12.19 -9.01
CA PRO A 95 -6.79 13.32 -9.95
C PRO A 95 -6.39 12.99 -11.38
N ARG A 96 -5.34 12.16 -11.57
CA ARG A 96 -4.91 11.70 -12.89
C ARG A 96 -5.99 10.93 -13.64
N ALA A 97 -6.75 10.07 -12.97
CA ALA A 97 -7.85 9.32 -13.60
C ALA A 97 -8.99 10.25 -14.05
N VAL A 98 -9.20 11.37 -13.36
CA VAL A 98 -10.20 12.37 -13.75
C VAL A 98 -9.74 13.16 -14.96
N PHE A 99 -8.47 13.59 -15.00
CA PHE A 99 -7.92 14.37 -16.11
C PHE A 99 -7.66 13.54 -17.35
N GLN A 100 -7.27 12.26 -17.19
CA GLN A 100 -6.89 11.33 -18.25
C GLN A 100 -7.73 10.04 -18.14
N PRO A 101 -9.05 10.11 -18.38
CA PRO A 101 -9.94 8.95 -18.22
C PRO A 101 -9.58 7.80 -19.17
N ASP A 102 -9.03 8.11 -20.35
CA ASP A 102 -8.64 7.12 -21.36
C ASP A 102 -7.28 6.47 -21.09
N THR A 103 -6.56 6.90 -20.06
CA THR A 103 -5.27 6.32 -19.66
C THR A 103 -5.44 5.52 -18.38
N PRO A 104 -5.43 4.18 -18.43
CA PRO A 104 -5.54 3.35 -17.25
C PRO A 104 -4.49 3.72 -16.20
N LEU A 105 -4.92 3.82 -14.95
CA LEU A 105 -4.05 4.07 -13.82
C LEU A 105 -4.17 2.89 -12.86
N PHE A 106 -3.11 2.11 -12.71
CA PHE A 106 -3.02 1.13 -11.63
C PHE A 106 -2.92 1.86 -10.28
N ILE A 107 -4.01 1.84 -9.51
CA ILE A 107 -4.05 2.37 -8.14
C ILE A 107 -3.38 1.33 -7.22
N ILE A 108 -2.25 1.71 -6.62
CA ILE A 108 -1.46 0.79 -5.76
C ILE A 108 -2.24 0.50 -4.48
N THR A 109 -2.84 1.52 -3.87
CA THR A 109 -3.60 1.38 -2.62
C THR A 109 -5.01 1.92 -2.81
N PRO A 110 -6.00 1.05 -3.09
CA PRO A 110 -7.42 1.42 -3.07
C PRO A 110 -7.82 2.07 -1.74
N PRO A 111 -8.94 2.82 -1.68
CA PRO A 111 -9.36 3.56 -0.49
C PRO A 111 -9.34 2.75 0.82
N SER A 112 -9.87 1.52 0.82
CA SER A 112 -9.90 0.66 2.01
C SER A 112 -8.50 0.28 2.49
N MET A 113 -7.61 -0.12 1.59
CA MET A 113 -6.22 -0.43 1.92
C MET A 113 -5.44 0.79 2.37
N LYS A 114 -5.67 1.96 1.76
CA LYS A 114 -5.07 3.22 2.19
C LYS A 114 -5.51 3.59 3.61
N ALA A 115 -6.80 3.42 3.93
CA ALA A 115 -7.34 3.66 5.27
C ALA A 115 -6.64 2.78 6.30
N ARG A 116 -6.47 1.47 6.02
CA ARG A 116 -5.73 0.55 6.90
C ARG A 116 -4.28 0.95 7.10
N LEU A 117 -3.56 1.31 6.04
CA LEU A 117 -2.18 1.76 6.14
C LEU A 117 -2.05 3.03 6.98
N VAL A 118 -2.93 4.00 6.75
CA VAL A 118 -2.96 5.26 7.51
C VAL A 118 -3.32 5.03 8.98
N GLN A 119 -4.27 4.15 9.25
CA GLN A 119 -4.62 3.73 10.61
C GLN A 119 -3.44 3.04 11.30
N ALA A 120 -2.77 2.09 10.64
CA ALA A 120 -1.60 1.39 11.16
C ALA A 120 -0.41 2.32 11.46
N LEU A 121 -0.30 3.43 10.71
CA LEU A 121 0.69 4.49 10.98
C LEU A 121 0.33 5.37 12.19
N GLY A 122 -0.90 5.26 12.71
CA GLY A 122 -1.33 5.94 13.94
C GLY A 122 -2.00 7.30 13.72
N PHE A 123 -2.61 7.52 12.56
CA PHE A 123 -3.44 8.70 12.31
C PHE A 123 -4.84 8.55 12.92
N ASP A 124 -5.47 9.68 13.23
CA ASP A 124 -6.85 9.71 13.72
C ASP A 124 -7.85 9.62 12.56
N ALA A 125 -7.50 10.09 11.36
CA ALA A 125 -8.39 10.02 10.21
C ALA A 125 -7.71 9.97 8.84
N LEU A 126 -8.38 9.29 7.90
CA LEU A 126 -8.24 9.47 6.46
C LEU A 126 -9.46 10.23 5.94
N VAL A 127 -9.24 11.42 5.38
CA VAL A 127 -10.26 12.26 4.77
C VAL A 127 -10.05 12.28 3.26
N GLN A 128 -11.04 11.81 2.51
CA GLN A 128 -11.02 11.84 1.06
C GLN A 128 -11.86 13.02 0.58
N GLN A 129 -11.26 13.93 -0.17
CA GLN A 129 -11.98 14.98 -0.86
C GLN A 129 -12.44 14.45 -2.22
N PRO A 130 -13.75 14.44 -2.52
CA PRO A 130 -14.25 14.14 -3.85
C PRO A 130 -13.57 15.03 -4.90
N PHE A 131 -12.87 14.41 -5.84
CA PHE A 131 -12.13 15.11 -6.90
C PHE A 131 -12.93 15.05 -8.19
N THR A 132 -13.74 16.07 -8.43
CA THR A 132 -14.53 16.22 -9.65
C THR A 132 -13.89 17.24 -10.59
N ARG A 133 -14.36 17.31 -11.84
CA ARG A 133 -13.96 18.37 -12.78
C ARG A 133 -14.32 19.76 -12.26
N GLU A 134 -15.43 19.87 -11.52
CA GLU A 134 -15.85 21.09 -10.84
C GLU A 134 -14.86 21.47 -9.72
N PHE A 135 -14.54 20.53 -8.84
CA PHE A 135 -13.55 20.76 -7.76
C PHE A 135 -12.17 21.14 -8.32
N ALA A 136 -11.74 20.51 -9.41
CA ALA A 136 -10.50 20.85 -10.11
C ALA A 136 -10.49 22.29 -10.67
N GLY A 137 -11.66 22.92 -10.80
CA GLY A 137 -11.82 24.30 -11.23
C GLY A 137 -11.60 25.34 -10.12
N HIS A 138 -11.54 24.93 -8.85
CA HIS A 138 -11.28 25.84 -7.73
C HIS A 138 -9.87 26.42 -7.79
N SER A 139 -9.73 27.71 -7.53
CA SER A 139 -8.46 28.39 -7.31
C SER A 139 -7.72 27.85 -6.07
N ALA A 140 -6.43 28.18 -5.98
CA ALA A 140 -5.64 27.83 -4.80
C ALA A 140 -6.19 28.48 -3.51
N GLU A 141 -6.69 29.71 -3.61
CA GLU A 141 -7.28 30.44 -2.47
C GLU A 141 -8.61 29.82 -2.02
N GLU A 142 -9.47 29.41 -2.97
CA GLU A 142 -10.72 28.69 -2.64
C GLU A 142 -10.44 27.35 -1.95
N PHE A 143 -9.38 26.64 -2.37
CA PHE A 143 -8.96 25.43 -1.66
C PHE A 143 -8.53 25.71 -0.22
N VAL A 144 -7.71 26.74 0.01
CA VAL A 144 -7.27 27.12 1.36
C VAL A 144 -8.46 27.51 2.22
N THR A 145 -9.29 28.44 1.75
CA THR A 145 -10.40 29.00 2.53
C THR A 145 -11.51 27.99 2.76
N ALA A 146 -12.02 27.36 1.69
CA ALA A 146 -13.16 26.46 1.82
C ALA A 146 -12.78 25.12 2.45
N ILE A 147 -11.63 24.53 2.08
CA ILE A 147 -11.26 23.20 2.53
C ILE A 147 -10.43 23.26 3.81
N LEU A 148 -9.27 23.93 3.78
CA LEU A 148 -8.32 23.87 4.89
C LEU A 148 -8.82 24.65 6.11
N GLU A 149 -9.35 25.86 5.91
CA GLU A 149 -9.82 26.73 6.99
C GLU A 149 -11.26 26.40 7.40
N GLN A 150 -12.23 26.44 6.48
CA GLN A 150 -13.64 26.36 6.84
C GLN A 150 -14.13 24.95 7.13
N ARG A 151 -13.70 23.93 6.37
CA ARG A 151 -14.14 22.53 6.59
C ARG A 151 -13.27 21.79 7.59
N LEU A 152 -11.95 21.86 7.44
CA LEU A 152 -11.02 21.14 8.31
C LEU A 152 -10.60 21.97 9.53
N GLY A 153 -10.51 23.30 9.39
CA GLY A 153 -10.01 24.18 10.44
C GLY A 153 -8.59 23.82 10.86
N ILE A 154 -7.70 23.53 9.90
CA ILE A 154 -6.38 22.98 10.21
C ILE A 154 -5.54 23.94 11.06
N SER A 155 -4.70 23.39 11.93
CA SER A 155 -3.66 24.17 12.64
C SER A 155 -2.30 24.08 11.95
N HIS A 156 -2.08 23.06 11.11
CA HIS A 156 -0.84 22.87 10.38
C HIS A 156 -1.04 21.98 9.14
N ALA A 157 -0.44 22.37 8.02
CA ALA A 157 -0.37 21.56 6.80
C ALA A 157 1.03 20.94 6.64
N VAL A 158 1.10 19.67 6.24
CA VAL A 158 2.35 19.00 5.89
C VAL A 158 2.23 18.42 4.48
N THR A 159 3.17 18.78 3.59
CA THR A 159 3.13 18.34 2.19
C THR A 159 4.52 17.94 1.71
N GLY A 160 4.57 17.19 0.61
CA GLY A 160 5.81 17.04 -0.15
C GLY A 160 6.24 18.35 -0.81
N PHE A 161 7.53 18.49 -1.08
CA PHE A 161 8.12 19.65 -1.75
C PHE A 161 7.57 19.91 -3.17
N ASP A 162 7.02 18.88 -3.83
CA ASP A 162 6.45 18.94 -5.18
C ASP A 162 4.92 19.04 -5.20
N PHE A 163 4.30 19.31 -4.05
CA PHE A 163 2.84 19.44 -3.95
C PHE A 163 2.32 20.67 -4.70
N HIS A 164 1.31 20.44 -5.55
CA HIS A 164 0.62 21.48 -6.29
C HIS A 164 -0.89 21.31 -6.17
N PHE A 165 -1.62 22.43 -6.16
CA PHE A 165 -3.07 22.46 -5.99
C PHE A 165 -3.70 23.69 -6.64
N GLY A 166 -5.02 23.74 -6.64
CA GLY A 166 -5.79 24.75 -7.34
C GLY A 166 -5.76 24.58 -8.87
N LYS A 167 -6.67 25.29 -9.54
CA LYS A 167 -6.87 25.29 -10.98
C LYS A 167 -5.55 25.54 -11.68
N ASN A 168 -5.20 24.69 -12.65
CA ASN A 168 -3.96 24.79 -13.41
C ASN A 168 -2.68 24.83 -12.54
N ARG A 169 -2.71 24.22 -11.35
CA ARG A 169 -1.56 24.14 -10.43
C ARG A 169 -1.05 25.52 -9.98
N GLN A 170 -1.95 26.50 -9.86
CA GLN A 170 -1.61 27.86 -9.40
C GLN A 170 -1.03 27.88 -7.98
N GLY A 171 -1.44 26.93 -7.13
CA GLY A 171 -0.91 26.75 -5.79
C GLY A 171 0.28 25.81 -5.80
N GLY A 172 1.37 26.25 -5.18
CA GLY A 172 2.55 25.46 -4.88
C GLY A 172 3.04 25.69 -3.45
N PRO A 173 4.24 25.20 -3.09
CA PRO A 173 4.75 25.29 -1.72
C PRO A 173 4.86 26.72 -1.19
N ALA A 174 5.35 27.66 -2.00
CA ALA A 174 5.46 29.08 -1.62
C ALA A 174 4.09 29.71 -1.36
N PHE A 175 3.11 29.45 -2.24
CA PHE A 175 1.74 29.92 -2.04
C PHE A 175 1.15 29.39 -0.73
N LEU A 176 1.32 28.08 -0.44
CA LEU A 176 0.77 27.48 0.76
C LEU A 176 1.40 28.07 2.04
N MET A 177 2.71 28.34 2.03
CA MET A 177 3.40 29.02 3.14
C MET A 177 2.84 30.42 3.39
N GLU A 178 2.67 31.23 2.34
CA GLU A 178 2.10 32.58 2.44
C GLU A 178 0.65 32.54 2.89
N ALA A 179 -0.15 31.61 2.36
CA ALA A 179 -1.52 31.39 2.77
C ALA A 179 -1.59 30.95 4.25
N GLY A 180 -0.72 30.06 4.70
CA GLY A 180 -0.62 29.67 6.11
C GLY A 180 -0.39 30.88 7.03
N ALA A 181 0.53 31.78 6.65
CA ALA A 181 0.77 33.00 7.40
C ALA A 181 -0.45 33.94 7.44
N ARG A 182 -1.21 34.06 6.34
CA ARG A 182 -2.42 34.89 6.27
C ARG A 182 -3.62 34.31 7.04
N HIS A 183 -3.80 32.99 6.98
CA HIS A 183 -4.97 32.28 7.52
C HIS A 183 -4.71 31.65 8.90
N GLY A 184 -3.50 31.78 9.46
CA GLY A 184 -3.19 31.40 10.83
C GLY A 184 -2.88 29.91 11.04
N PHE A 185 -2.39 29.20 10.02
CA PHE A 185 -1.93 27.80 10.15
C PHE A 185 -0.47 27.64 9.74
N GLY A 186 0.23 26.71 10.39
CA GLY A 186 1.63 26.42 10.07
C GLY A 186 1.76 25.55 8.81
N VAL A 187 2.91 25.61 8.15
CA VAL A 187 3.20 24.77 6.98
C VAL A 187 4.55 24.09 7.16
N THR A 188 4.65 22.82 6.78
CA THR A 188 5.91 22.10 6.71
C THR A 188 6.02 21.37 5.37
N LEU A 189 7.11 21.65 4.67
CA LEU A 189 7.47 20.97 3.44
C LEU A 189 8.49 19.88 3.75
N VAL A 190 8.30 18.72 3.14
CA VAL A 190 9.21 17.57 3.28
C VAL A 190 9.86 17.30 1.93
N ASP A 191 11.20 17.21 1.94
CA ASP A 191 11.99 16.93 0.76
C ASP A 191 11.74 15.53 0.19
N ALA A 192 12.17 15.31 -1.05
CA ALA A 192 12.12 14.00 -1.68
C ALA A 192 12.86 12.96 -0.84
N PHE A 193 12.19 11.85 -0.53
CA PHE A 193 12.84 10.68 0.06
C PHE A 193 13.58 9.91 -1.02
N ARG A 194 14.84 9.58 -0.74
CA ARG A 194 15.69 8.75 -1.60
C ARG A 194 15.97 7.42 -0.92
N ASP A 195 15.99 6.36 -1.70
CA ASP A 195 16.38 5.04 -1.23
C ASP A 195 17.90 4.93 -1.00
N GLU A 196 18.35 3.74 -0.64
CA GLU A 196 19.75 3.42 -0.38
C GLU A 196 20.65 3.62 -1.62
N GLY A 197 20.07 3.60 -2.83
CA GLY A 197 20.73 3.89 -4.11
C GLY A 197 20.72 5.37 -4.50
N ALA A 198 20.25 6.26 -3.61
CA ALA A 198 20.04 7.68 -3.86
C ALA A 198 18.99 7.99 -4.94
N GLU A 199 18.12 7.05 -5.30
CA GLU A 199 17.01 7.27 -6.24
C GLU A 199 15.74 7.70 -5.50
N ILE A 200 14.97 8.60 -6.12
CA ILE A 200 13.71 9.06 -5.52
C ILE A 200 12.70 7.90 -5.47
N VAL A 201 12.12 7.70 -4.29
CA VAL A 201 11.01 6.76 -4.11
C VAL A 201 9.71 7.40 -4.59
N SER A 202 9.02 6.78 -5.54
CA SER A 202 7.78 7.29 -6.12
C SER A 202 6.78 6.19 -6.49
N SER A 203 5.48 6.52 -6.52
CA SER A 203 4.44 5.60 -6.97
C SER A 203 4.66 5.11 -8.41
N SER A 204 5.26 5.93 -9.28
CA SER A 204 5.54 5.50 -10.68
C SER A 204 6.55 4.36 -10.72
N ARG A 205 7.67 4.48 -9.98
CA ARG A 205 8.68 3.43 -9.90
C ARG A 205 8.11 2.14 -9.28
N ILE A 206 7.26 2.26 -8.26
CA ILE A 206 6.60 1.11 -7.64
C ILE A 206 5.67 0.40 -8.61
N ARG A 207 4.88 1.13 -9.41
CA ARG A 207 4.04 0.52 -10.45
C ARG A 207 4.88 -0.27 -11.46
N THR A 208 5.97 0.31 -11.95
CA THR A 208 6.90 -0.39 -12.86
C THR A 208 7.43 -1.69 -12.25
N LEU A 209 7.87 -1.67 -10.98
CA LEU A 209 8.35 -2.89 -10.32
C LEU A 209 7.25 -3.95 -10.18
N LEU A 210 6.00 -3.55 -9.86
CA LEU A 210 4.86 -4.48 -9.80
C LEU A 210 4.49 -5.04 -11.18
N GLU A 211 4.54 -4.21 -12.22
CA GLU A 211 4.34 -4.58 -13.63
C GLU A 211 5.41 -5.56 -14.13
N GLU A 212 6.63 -5.44 -13.64
CA GLU A 212 7.76 -6.32 -13.94
C GLU A 212 7.82 -7.57 -13.03
N GLY A 213 6.97 -7.64 -12.01
CA GLY A 213 6.90 -8.73 -11.03
C GLY A 213 7.98 -8.68 -9.96
N ASP A 214 8.75 -7.60 -9.86
CA ASP A 214 9.73 -7.39 -8.80
C ASP A 214 9.06 -6.89 -7.51
N VAL A 215 8.25 -7.77 -6.93
CA VAL A 215 7.49 -7.50 -5.70
C VAL A 215 8.42 -7.30 -4.49
N ALA A 216 9.64 -7.83 -4.53
CA ALA A 216 10.62 -7.69 -3.47
C ALA A 216 11.20 -6.27 -3.43
N GLN A 217 11.64 -5.74 -4.58
CA GLN A 217 12.06 -4.34 -4.65
C GLN A 217 10.89 -3.39 -4.40
N ALA A 218 9.69 -3.69 -4.94
CA ALA A 218 8.50 -2.90 -4.65
C ALA A 218 8.24 -2.83 -3.13
N ALA A 219 8.35 -3.94 -2.41
CA ALA A 219 8.20 -3.97 -0.96
C ALA A 219 9.28 -3.13 -0.23
N GLY A 220 10.52 -3.12 -0.73
CA GLY A 220 11.59 -2.26 -0.22
C GLY A 220 11.30 -0.76 -0.37
N LEU A 221 10.66 -0.36 -1.47
CA LEU A 221 10.25 1.04 -1.70
C LEU A 221 8.98 1.42 -0.92
N LEU A 222 8.03 0.49 -0.82
CA LEU A 222 6.81 0.64 -0.04
C LEU A 222 7.11 0.69 1.46
N GLY A 223 8.10 -0.06 1.94
CA GLY A 223 8.33 -0.32 3.36
C GLY A 223 7.39 -1.40 3.92
N TYR A 224 6.56 -2.00 3.07
CA TYR A 224 5.66 -3.11 3.38
C TYR A 224 5.37 -3.92 2.12
N ARG A 225 4.92 -5.16 2.26
CA ARG A 225 4.57 -6.01 1.11
C ARG A 225 3.27 -5.56 0.46
N TYR A 226 3.30 -5.40 -0.86
CA TYR A 226 2.11 -5.08 -1.64
C TYR A 226 0.99 -6.06 -1.29
N THR A 227 -0.15 -5.50 -0.91
CA THR A 227 -1.27 -6.26 -0.34
C THR A 227 -2.54 -5.88 -1.05
N VAL A 228 -3.23 -6.90 -1.54
CA VAL A 228 -4.55 -6.81 -2.15
C VAL A 228 -5.59 -7.09 -1.07
N GLU A 229 -6.73 -6.40 -1.14
CA GLU A 229 -7.90 -6.67 -0.31
C GLU A 229 -9.12 -6.80 -1.22
N ALA A 230 -9.86 -7.90 -1.07
CA ALA A 230 -11.09 -8.14 -1.79
C ALA A 230 -11.92 -9.23 -1.10
N GLU A 231 -13.20 -9.28 -1.44
CA GLU A 231 -14.08 -10.39 -1.09
C GLU A 231 -13.68 -11.65 -1.87
N ILE A 232 -13.69 -12.81 -1.19
CA ILE A 232 -13.52 -14.10 -1.85
C ILE A 232 -14.79 -14.50 -2.60
N VAL A 233 -14.69 -14.63 -3.91
CA VAL A 233 -15.80 -14.96 -4.81
C VAL A 233 -15.73 -16.41 -5.30
N LYS A 234 -16.86 -16.92 -5.77
CA LYS A 234 -16.93 -18.26 -6.38
C LYS A 234 -16.22 -18.29 -7.74
N GLY A 235 -15.19 -19.13 -7.86
CA GLY A 235 -14.52 -19.44 -9.12
C GLY A 235 -15.14 -20.64 -9.86
N ARG A 236 -14.45 -21.15 -10.90
CA ARG A 236 -14.89 -22.35 -11.67
C ARG A 236 -14.71 -23.67 -10.91
N GLN A 237 -14.18 -23.63 -9.69
CA GLN A 237 -13.95 -24.77 -8.80
C GLN A 237 -13.05 -25.89 -9.37
N LEU A 238 -12.39 -25.67 -10.51
CA LEU A 238 -11.50 -26.66 -11.15
C LEU A 238 -10.37 -27.10 -10.22
N GLY A 239 -9.77 -26.17 -9.46
CA GLY A 239 -8.75 -26.50 -8.48
C GLY A 239 -9.21 -27.51 -7.43
N ARG A 240 -10.50 -27.50 -7.06
CA ARG A 240 -11.06 -28.44 -6.08
C ARG A 240 -11.01 -29.89 -6.59
N GLU A 241 -11.27 -30.11 -7.88
CA GLU A 241 -11.19 -31.44 -8.51
C GLU A 241 -9.74 -31.97 -8.52
N LEU A 242 -8.76 -31.06 -8.49
CA LEU A 242 -7.33 -31.36 -8.49
C LEU A 242 -6.70 -31.44 -7.10
N GLY A 243 -7.49 -31.22 -6.03
CA GLY A 243 -7.00 -31.16 -4.65
C GLY A 243 -6.40 -29.81 -4.23
N TYR A 244 -6.58 -28.75 -5.04
CA TYR A 244 -6.10 -27.39 -4.82
C TYR A 244 -7.26 -26.37 -4.81
N PRO A 245 -8.13 -26.36 -3.79
CA PRO A 245 -9.19 -25.34 -3.68
C PRO A 245 -8.58 -23.93 -3.59
N THR A 246 -9.02 -23.01 -4.45
CA THR A 246 -8.52 -21.63 -4.47
C THR A 246 -9.53 -20.63 -3.93
N ALA A 247 -9.03 -19.67 -3.15
CA ALA A 247 -9.72 -18.44 -2.80
C ALA A 247 -9.53 -17.44 -3.94
N ASN A 248 -10.62 -17.03 -4.60
CA ASN A 248 -10.56 -16.19 -5.79
C ASN A 248 -10.92 -14.74 -5.43
N MET A 249 -10.08 -13.79 -5.84
CA MET A 249 -10.35 -12.35 -5.73
C MET A 249 -10.42 -11.71 -7.11
N ALA A 250 -11.52 -11.02 -7.41
CA ALA A 250 -11.62 -10.19 -8.61
C ALA A 250 -11.02 -8.81 -8.34
N LEU A 251 -10.00 -8.44 -9.12
CA LEU A 251 -9.29 -7.18 -8.95
C LEU A 251 -9.76 -6.15 -9.99
N PRO A 252 -9.56 -4.84 -9.73
CA PRO A 252 -9.86 -3.79 -10.71
C PRO A 252 -9.20 -4.08 -12.08
N ALA A 253 -9.91 -3.78 -13.17
CA ALA A 253 -9.46 -4.10 -14.54
C ALA A 253 -8.11 -3.47 -14.92
N ASN A 254 -7.79 -2.32 -14.33
CA ASN A 254 -6.54 -1.58 -14.45
C ASN A 254 -5.41 -2.07 -13.53
N THR A 255 -5.60 -3.19 -12.81
CA THR A 255 -4.53 -3.80 -12.00
C THR A 255 -3.44 -4.31 -12.94
N ALA A 256 -2.27 -3.69 -12.85
CA ALA A 256 -1.14 -3.96 -13.73
C ALA A 256 -0.04 -4.78 -13.03
N LEU A 257 -0.42 -5.76 -12.20
CA LEU A 257 0.55 -6.70 -11.63
C LEU A 257 1.04 -7.65 -12.74
N ARG A 258 2.32 -8.07 -12.70
CA ARG A 258 2.80 -9.06 -13.67
C ARG A 258 1.97 -10.35 -13.58
N HIS A 259 1.55 -10.90 -14.71
CA HIS A 259 0.88 -12.20 -14.72
C HIS A 259 1.86 -13.31 -14.31
N GLY A 260 1.42 -14.22 -13.46
CA GLY A 260 2.22 -15.34 -13.00
C GLY A 260 1.87 -15.81 -11.60
N ILE A 261 2.82 -16.55 -11.01
CA ILE A 261 2.67 -17.25 -9.74
C ILE A 261 3.49 -16.55 -8.66
N TYR A 262 2.87 -16.38 -7.49
CA TYR A 262 3.42 -15.64 -6.37
C TYR A 262 3.39 -16.49 -5.08
N ALA A 263 4.45 -16.40 -4.28
CA ALA A 263 4.40 -16.80 -2.88
C ALA A 263 3.67 -15.71 -2.09
N VAL A 264 2.66 -16.10 -1.31
CA VAL A 264 1.78 -15.13 -0.63
C VAL A 264 1.47 -15.53 0.80
N LYS A 265 1.01 -14.56 1.58
CA LYS A 265 0.23 -14.84 2.80
C LYS A 265 -1.16 -14.26 2.65
N LEU A 266 -2.15 -15.05 3.05
CA LEU A 266 -3.54 -14.64 3.13
C LEU A 266 -3.90 -14.34 4.58
N ARG A 267 -4.40 -13.13 4.86
CA ARG A 267 -4.99 -12.77 6.14
C ARG A 267 -6.51 -12.74 6.04
N ARG A 268 -7.13 -13.38 7.02
CA ARG A 268 -8.58 -13.49 7.20
C ARG A 268 -9.14 -12.34 8.03
N ALA A 269 -10.45 -12.15 8.01
CA ALA A 269 -11.14 -11.13 8.78
C ALA A 269 -11.01 -11.35 10.30
N ASP A 270 -10.78 -12.59 10.74
CA ASP A 270 -10.50 -12.95 12.14
C ASP A 270 -9.04 -12.70 12.56
N GLY A 271 -8.20 -12.19 11.66
CA GLY A 271 -6.78 -11.93 11.88
C GLY A 271 -5.87 -13.15 11.67
N SER A 272 -6.42 -14.34 11.41
CA SER A 272 -5.58 -15.51 11.11
C SER A 272 -4.83 -15.34 9.79
N VAL A 273 -3.55 -15.70 9.79
CA VAL A 273 -2.65 -15.59 8.64
C VAL A 273 -2.23 -16.98 8.17
N HIS A 274 -2.41 -17.22 6.86
CA HIS A 274 -2.13 -18.50 6.22
C HIS A 274 -1.14 -18.31 5.09
N ASN A 275 -0.19 -19.23 4.95
CA ASN A 275 0.70 -19.24 3.80
C ASN A 275 -0.05 -19.74 2.56
N GLY A 276 0.40 -19.35 1.37
CA GLY A 276 -0.19 -19.85 0.15
C GLY A 276 0.65 -19.56 -1.09
N VAL A 277 0.11 -20.00 -2.22
CA VAL A 277 0.59 -19.66 -3.55
C VAL A 277 -0.57 -19.06 -4.33
N ALA A 278 -0.34 -17.94 -5.00
CA ALA A 278 -1.36 -17.24 -5.78
C ALA A 278 -1.00 -17.21 -7.26
N SER A 279 -1.98 -17.45 -8.11
CA SER A 279 -1.91 -17.21 -9.54
C SER A 279 -2.62 -15.89 -9.85
N PHE A 280 -1.92 -14.94 -10.46
CA PHE A 280 -2.51 -13.72 -10.98
C PHE A 280 -2.53 -13.75 -12.52
N GLY A 281 -3.70 -13.55 -13.11
CA GLY A 281 -3.85 -13.52 -14.56
C GLY A 281 -5.25 -13.08 -15.00
N ARG A 282 -5.44 -12.98 -16.32
CA ARG A 282 -6.74 -12.70 -16.94
C ARG A 282 -7.32 -13.97 -17.53
N ARG A 283 -8.63 -14.13 -17.41
CA ARG A 283 -9.36 -15.18 -18.11
C ARG A 283 -9.88 -14.63 -19.43
N PRO A 284 -9.47 -15.15 -20.59
CA PRO A 284 -10.09 -14.79 -21.85
C PRO A 284 -11.56 -15.22 -21.79
N THR A 285 -12.49 -14.26 -21.79
CA THR A 285 -13.92 -14.55 -21.99
C THR A 285 -14.33 -14.12 -23.39
N VAL A 286 -15.33 -14.78 -23.97
CA VAL A 286 -15.75 -14.61 -25.38
C VAL A 286 -16.26 -13.19 -25.68
N GLU A 287 -16.65 -12.42 -24.66
CA GLU A 287 -17.26 -11.10 -24.81
C GLU A 287 -16.47 -9.96 -24.16
N ASP A 288 -15.41 -10.24 -23.40
CA ASP A 288 -14.62 -9.20 -22.72
C ASP A 288 -13.23 -9.69 -22.29
N ASP A 289 -12.31 -8.74 -22.08
CA ASP A 289 -10.94 -8.93 -21.59
C ASP A 289 -10.94 -9.21 -20.06
N GLY A 290 -11.69 -10.25 -19.66
CA GLY A 290 -12.23 -10.53 -18.33
C GLY A 290 -11.40 -10.05 -17.13
N ALA A 291 -12.11 -9.57 -16.08
CA ALA A 291 -11.49 -8.98 -14.89
C ALA A 291 -10.33 -9.83 -14.36
N PRO A 292 -9.17 -9.21 -14.03
CA PRO A 292 -8.02 -9.93 -13.54
C PRO A 292 -8.35 -10.60 -12.21
N LEU A 293 -7.93 -11.86 -12.07
CA LEU A 293 -8.19 -12.69 -10.91
C LEU A 293 -6.89 -13.01 -10.18
N LEU A 294 -6.95 -12.95 -8.85
CA LEU A 294 -5.94 -13.49 -7.96
C LEU A 294 -6.50 -14.76 -7.31
N GLU A 295 -5.99 -15.91 -7.74
CA GLU A 295 -6.43 -17.23 -7.30
C GLU A 295 -5.42 -17.80 -6.30
N THR A 296 -5.76 -17.81 -5.02
CA THR A 296 -4.85 -18.23 -3.95
C THR A 296 -5.16 -19.63 -3.46
N PHE A 297 -4.23 -20.57 -3.61
CA PHE A 297 -4.26 -21.83 -2.90
C PHE A 297 -3.67 -21.64 -1.50
N VAL A 298 -4.51 -21.78 -0.48
CA VAL A 298 -4.15 -21.58 0.92
C VAL A 298 -3.63 -22.89 1.50
N PHE A 299 -2.40 -22.87 2.02
CA PHE A 299 -1.75 -24.06 2.57
C PHE A 299 -2.38 -24.48 3.88
N ASP A 300 -2.50 -25.79 4.06
CA ASP A 300 -2.88 -26.44 5.32
C ASP A 300 -4.22 -25.93 5.89
N PHE A 301 -5.08 -25.39 5.02
CA PHE A 301 -6.38 -24.82 5.37
C PHE A 301 -7.54 -25.69 4.87
N SER A 302 -8.49 -25.93 5.77
CA SER A 302 -9.76 -26.57 5.46
C SER A 302 -10.90 -25.67 5.94
N GLY A 303 -11.78 -25.24 5.04
CA GLY A 303 -12.90 -24.38 5.38
C GLY A 303 -13.48 -23.70 4.15
N ASP A 304 -14.50 -22.88 4.38
CA ASP A 304 -15.08 -21.99 3.38
C ASP A 304 -14.63 -20.55 3.66
N LEU A 305 -14.19 -19.87 2.62
CA LEU A 305 -13.80 -18.45 2.66
C LEU A 305 -14.76 -17.58 1.84
N TYR A 306 -15.75 -18.14 1.15
CA TYR A 306 -16.64 -17.37 0.28
C TYR A 306 -17.38 -16.27 1.06
N GLY A 307 -17.39 -15.06 0.49
CA GLY A 307 -17.99 -13.87 1.10
C GLY A 307 -17.13 -13.21 2.18
N GLU A 308 -15.98 -13.80 2.54
CA GLU A 308 -15.04 -13.18 3.48
C GLU A 308 -14.20 -12.13 2.75
N VAL A 309 -14.04 -10.95 3.35
CA VAL A 309 -13.05 -9.95 2.88
C VAL A 309 -11.70 -10.35 3.44
N CYS A 310 -10.84 -10.85 2.56
CA CYS A 310 -9.50 -11.30 2.90
C CYS A 310 -8.46 -10.36 2.30
N GLN A 311 -7.22 -10.50 2.77
CA GLN A 311 -6.07 -9.78 2.23
C GLN A 311 -5.02 -10.76 1.77
N VAL A 312 -4.35 -10.46 0.65
CA VAL A 312 -3.26 -11.27 0.11
C VAL A 312 -2.04 -10.38 -0.09
N SER A 313 -0.99 -10.64 0.70
CA SER A 313 0.30 -9.95 0.62
C SER A 313 1.28 -10.75 -0.24
N LEU A 314 1.96 -10.09 -1.18
CA LEU A 314 2.91 -10.72 -2.09
C LEU A 314 4.32 -10.75 -1.47
N PHE A 315 4.89 -11.95 -1.33
CA PHE A 315 6.22 -12.15 -0.73
C PHE A 315 7.32 -12.41 -1.77
N GLY A 316 6.96 -12.95 -2.93
CA GLY A 316 7.89 -13.20 -4.04
C GLY A 316 7.15 -13.61 -5.31
N PHE A 317 7.71 -13.24 -6.46
CA PHE A 317 7.31 -13.77 -7.76
C PHE A 317 8.11 -15.05 -8.03
N LEU A 318 7.42 -16.14 -8.35
CA LEU A 318 8.03 -17.45 -8.57
C LEU A 318 8.30 -17.67 -10.06
N ARG A 319 7.28 -17.47 -10.90
CA ARG A 319 7.37 -17.68 -12.35
C ARG A 319 6.22 -17.01 -13.11
N GLY A 320 6.37 -16.87 -14.42
CA GLY A 320 5.28 -16.45 -15.32
C GLY A 320 4.24 -17.55 -15.57
N GLU A 321 3.19 -17.19 -16.30
CA GLU A 321 2.18 -18.15 -16.76
C GLU A 321 2.77 -19.13 -17.79
N GLU A 322 2.38 -20.40 -17.68
CA GLU A 322 2.83 -21.48 -18.57
C GLU A 322 1.62 -22.28 -19.06
N LYS A 323 1.71 -22.80 -20.29
CA LYS A 323 0.72 -23.73 -20.83
C LYS A 323 1.21 -25.16 -20.60
N PHE A 324 0.31 -26.04 -20.16
CA PHE A 324 0.61 -27.44 -19.91
C PHE A 324 -0.18 -28.35 -20.86
N ASP A 325 0.51 -29.31 -21.45
CA ASP A 325 -0.10 -30.34 -22.30
C ASP A 325 -0.65 -31.48 -21.43
N GLY A 326 -1.81 -31.24 -20.84
CA GLY A 326 -2.52 -32.21 -20.00
C GLY A 326 -2.33 -31.98 -18.50
N LEU A 327 -2.96 -32.85 -17.71
CA LEU A 327 -3.16 -32.64 -16.29
C LEU A 327 -1.93 -32.99 -15.44
N GLU A 328 -1.20 -34.05 -15.80
CA GLU A 328 -0.04 -34.49 -15.03
C GLU A 328 1.08 -33.44 -14.97
N PRO A 329 1.50 -32.80 -16.09
CA PRO A 329 2.51 -31.74 -16.04
C PRO A 329 2.06 -30.53 -15.23
N LEU A 330 0.77 -30.16 -15.30
CA LEU A 330 0.19 -29.08 -14.50
C LEU A 330 0.30 -29.37 -13.00
N ILE A 331 -0.16 -30.55 -12.56
CA ILE A 331 -0.09 -30.95 -11.15
C ILE A 331 1.36 -31.00 -10.67
N ALA A 332 2.28 -31.50 -11.50
CA ALA A 332 3.70 -31.54 -11.17
C ALA A 332 4.29 -30.14 -10.98
N GLN A 333 3.90 -29.16 -11.80
CA GLN A 333 4.32 -27.77 -11.62
C GLN A 333 3.69 -27.15 -10.38
N MET A 334 2.39 -27.35 -10.12
CA MET A 334 1.73 -26.83 -8.92
C MET A 334 2.42 -27.30 -7.63
N LYS A 335 2.86 -28.56 -7.58
CA LYS A 335 3.65 -29.09 -6.46
C LYS A 335 5.01 -28.41 -6.30
N ARG A 336 5.68 -28.05 -7.41
CA ARG A 336 6.94 -27.29 -7.37
C ARG A 336 6.70 -25.89 -6.84
N ASP A 337 5.67 -25.21 -7.35
CA ASP A 337 5.30 -23.86 -6.92
C ASP A 337 4.96 -23.83 -5.42
N GLU A 338 4.23 -24.83 -4.91
CA GLU A 338 3.95 -24.98 -3.47
C GLU A 338 5.25 -25.14 -2.65
N GLN A 339 6.15 -26.03 -3.07
CA GLN A 339 7.41 -26.27 -2.36
C GLN A 339 8.29 -25.02 -2.30
N GLU A 340 8.40 -24.30 -3.42
CA GLU A 340 9.15 -23.06 -3.52
C GLU A 340 8.53 -21.96 -2.66
N ALA A 341 7.21 -21.78 -2.73
CA ALA A 341 6.49 -20.83 -1.89
C ALA A 341 6.68 -21.11 -0.40
N ARG A 342 6.58 -22.39 0.02
CA ARG A 342 6.83 -22.78 1.42
C ARG A 342 8.25 -22.47 1.86
N ALA A 343 9.25 -22.77 1.03
CA ALA A 343 10.64 -22.48 1.33
C ALA A 343 10.89 -20.96 1.47
N LEU A 344 10.34 -20.16 0.55
CA LEU A 344 10.43 -18.71 0.59
C LEU A 344 9.76 -18.16 1.87
N LEU A 345 8.52 -18.56 2.14
CA LEU A 345 7.72 -18.05 3.26
C LEU A 345 8.24 -18.51 4.64
N ALA A 346 9.06 -19.56 4.71
CA ALA A 346 9.72 -19.97 5.95
C ALA A 346 10.88 -19.03 6.35
N ALA A 347 11.48 -18.32 5.40
CA ALA A 347 12.67 -17.49 5.63
C ALA A 347 12.36 -15.98 5.82
N VAL A 348 11.12 -15.56 5.65
CA VAL A 348 10.76 -14.14 5.62
C VAL A 348 10.54 -13.56 7.02
N SER A 349 10.99 -12.32 7.19
CA SER A 349 10.71 -11.48 8.36
C SER A 349 10.07 -10.14 7.92
N PRO A 350 9.39 -9.44 8.84
CA PRO A 350 8.86 -8.11 8.54
C PRO A 350 9.96 -7.12 8.19
N LEU A 351 9.73 -6.32 7.14
CA LEU A 351 10.66 -5.26 6.70
C LEU A 351 10.66 -4.07 7.67
N THR A 352 9.49 -3.73 8.18
CA THR A 352 9.24 -2.58 9.06
C THR A 352 8.14 -2.93 10.07
N PRO A 353 7.87 -2.08 11.09
CA PRO A 353 6.69 -2.22 11.93
C PRO A 353 5.38 -2.20 11.12
N LEU A 354 5.29 -1.38 10.06
CA LEU A 354 4.11 -1.35 9.19
C LEU A 354 3.95 -2.67 8.43
N ASP A 355 5.04 -3.24 7.90
CA ASP A 355 4.99 -4.54 7.22
C ASP A 355 4.53 -5.67 8.15
N ARG A 356 4.94 -5.61 9.43
CA ARG A 356 4.49 -6.57 10.44
C ARG A 356 2.97 -6.49 10.61
N GLU A 357 2.44 -5.28 10.80
CA GLU A 357 1.01 -5.04 10.99
C GLU A 357 0.20 -5.42 9.75
N ILE A 358 0.75 -5.28 8.55
CA ILE A 358 0.00 -5.47 7.29
C ILE A 358 0.12 -6.90 6.73
N ALA A 359 1.23 -7.59 6.92
CA ALA A 359 1.49 -8.87 6.26
C ALA A 359 1.80 -10.05 7.21
N PHE A 360 1.89 -9.81 8.52
CA PHE A 360 2.26 -10.85 9.50
C PHE A 360 1.33 -10.93 10.72
N ALA A 361 0.65 -9.85 11.09
CA ALA A 361 -0.19 -9.73 12.28
C ALA A 361 -1.68 -9.64 11.97
#